data_AF-A0A353B3Z0-F1
#
_entry.id   AF-A0A353B3Z0-F1
#
_cell.length_a   1.000
_cell.length_b   1.000
_cell.length_c   1.000
_cell.angle_alpha   90.00
_cell.angle_beta   90.00
_cell.angle_gamma   90.00
#
_symmetry.space_group_name_H-M   'P 1'
#
loop_
_entity.id
_entity.type
_entity.pdbx_description
1 polymer ?
#
loop_
_entity_poly.entity_id
_entity_poly.type
_entity_poly.pdbx_seq_one_letter_code
_entity_poly.pdbx_strand_id
1 'polypeptide(L)' 'MPRLTVEGQGEYEIEEGKRLVLALTEDAGTDQLHACGGNARCTTCRVEILDGE' A
#
# COMPACT_ATOMS: atom_id res chain seq x y z
N MET A 1 8.31 0.94 13.26
CA MET A 1 7.08 0.56 12.54
C MET A 1 6.47 1.84 11.97
N PRO A 2 6.63 2.10 10.67
CA PRO A 2 5.93 3.20 10.00
C PRO A 2 4.40 3.05 10.12
N ARG A 3 3.69 4.18 10.13
CA ARG A 3 2.22 4.23 10.10
C ARG A 3 1.76 4.54 8.69
N LEU A 4 0.82 3.74 8.18
CA LEU A 4 0.18 3.93 6.88
C LEU A 4 -1.27 4.32 7.08
N THR A 5 -1.65 5.50 6.59
CA THR A 5 -3.05 5.97 6.58
C THR A 5 -3.64 5.79 5.19
N VAL A 6 -4.75 5.08 5.10
CA VAL A 6 -5.49 4.84 3.85
C VAL A 6 -6.80 5.61 3.92
N GLU A 7 -6.98 6.55 2.99
CA GLU A 7 -8.18 7.38 2.91
C GLU A 7 -9.44 6.52 2.85
N GLY A 8 -10.38 6.77 3.75
CA GLY A 8 -11.64 6.05 3.83
C GLY A 8 -11.58 4.64 4.44
N GLN A 9 -10.41 4.15 4.86
CA GLN A 9 -10.29 2.82 5.51
C GLN A 9 -9.77 2.90 6.95
N GLY A 10 -8.70 3.66 7.19
CA GLY A 10 -8.12 3.77 8.52
C GLY A 10 -6.61 3.86 8.51
N GLU A 11 -6.00 3.48 9.63
CA GLU A 11 -4.57 3.60 9.85
C GLU A 11 -4.00 2.29 10.40
N TYR A 12 -2.82 1.93 9.90
CA TYR A 12 -2.22 0.60 10.07
C TYR A 12 -0.74 0.74 10.44
N GLU A 13 -0.29 -0.08 11.38
CA GLU A 13 1.14 -0.21 11.68
C GLU A 13 1.76 -1.22 10.71
N ILE A 14 2.77 -0.78 9.96
CA ILE A 14 3.40 -1.59 8.91
C ILE A 14 4.82 -1.95 9.33
N GLU A 15 5.26 -3.15 8.94
CA GLU A 15 6.66 -3.56 9.09
C GLU A 15 7.59 -2.68 8.26
N GLU A 16 8.70 -2.25 8.85
CA GLU A 16 9.67 -1.41 8.16
C GLU A 16 10.32 -2.15 6.98
N GLY A 17 10.45 -1.48 5.84
CA GLY A 17 10.98 -2.08 4.61
C GLY A 17 9.97 -2.93 3.81
N LYS A 18 8.75 -3.16 4.32
CA LYS A 18 7.67 -3.77 3.53
C LYS A 18 7.27 -2.84 2.38
N ARG A 19 7.02 -3.42 1.21
CA ARG A 19 6.57 -2.64 0.03
C ARG A 19 5.16 -2.11 0.25
N LEU A 20 4.94 -0.83 -0.05
CA LEU A 20 3.62 -0.18 0.09
C LEU A 20 2.48 -0.96 -0.58
N VAL A 21 2.69 -1.45 -1.80
CA VAL A 21 1.67 -2.24 -2.51
C VAL A 21 1.27 -3.53 -1.80
N LEU A 22 2.19 -4.16 -1.05
CA LEU A 22 1.88 -5.35 -0.26
C LEU A 22 1.22 -4.95 1.06
N ALA A 23 1.64 -3.83 1.67
CA ALA A 23 1.02 -3.31 2.88
C ALA A 23 -0.46 -2.95 2.67
N LEU A 24 -0.78 -2.35 1.52
CA LEU A 24 -2.16 -1.98 1.16
C LEU A 24 -3.09 -3.19 1.07
N THR A 25 -2.64 -4.34 0.57
CA THR A 25 -3.50 -5.52 0.39
C THR A 25 -3.44 -6.47 1.58
N GLU A 26 -2.26 -6.72 2.14
CA GLU A 26 -2.06 -7.71 3.21
C GLU A 26 -2.42 -7.17 4.60
N ASP A 27 -2.13 -5.89 4.88
CA ASP A 27 -2.32 -5.30 6.21
C ASP A 27 -3.56 -4.40 6.25
N ALA A 28 -3.72 -3.53 5.25
CA ALA A 28 -4.89 -2.64 5.17
C ALA A 28 -6.13 -3.33 4.60
N GLY A 29 -5.97 -4.46 3.90
CA GLY A 29 -7.10 -5.23 3.34
C GLY A 29 -7.79 -4.54 2.17
N THR A 30 -7.11 -3.63 1.46
CA THR A 30 -7.64 -2.98 0.25
C THR A 30 -7.85 -4.02 -0.86
N ASP A 31 -8.80 -3.77 -1.75
CA ASP A 31 -9.06 -4.60 -2.93
C ASP A 31 -8.17 -4.21 -4.13
N GLN A 32 -7.07 -3.48 -3.88
CA GLN A 32 -6.22 -2.95 -4.95
C GLN A 32 -5.60 -4.06 -5.79
N LEU A 33 -5.74 -3.95 -7.11
CA LEU A 33 -5.13 -4.89 -8.04
C LEU A 33 -3.64 -4.60 -8.23
N HIS A 34 -2.82 -5.64 -8.12
CA HIS A 34 -1.39 -5.59 -8.36
C HIS A 34 -0.99 -6.72 -9.33
N ALA A 35 -1.40 -6.57 -10.59
CA ALA A 35 -1.31 -7.62 -11.61
C ALA A 35 0.11 -8.21 -11.80
N CYS A 36 1.16 -7.41 -11.57
CA CYS A 36 2.55 -7.88 -11.63
C CYS A 36 3.10 -8.43 -10.30
N GLY A 37 2.29 -8.51 -9.25
CA GLY A 37 2.71 -8.89 -7.90
C GLY A 37 3.60 -7.85 -7.22
N GLY A 38 3.49 -6.57 -7.58
CA GLY A 38 4.32 -5.50 -7.00
C GLY A 38 5.75 -5.42 -7.57
N ASN A 39 6.01 -6.03 -8.73
CA ASN A 39 7.32 -6.05 -9.39
C ASN A 39 7.57 -4.89 -10.37
N ALA A 40 6.80 -3.81 -10.29
CA ALA A 40 6.91 -2.62 -11.15
C ALA A 40 6.81 -2.92 -12.66
N ARG A 41 5.96 -3.88 -13.07
CA ARG A 41 5.72 -4.24 -14.48
C ARG A 41 4.30 -3.92 -14.99
N CYS A 42 3.49 -3.25 -14.18
CA CYS A 42 2.13 -2.82 -14.53
C CYS A 42 1.82 -1.47 -13.86
N THR A 43 0.60 -0.96 -14.08
CA THR A 43 0.13 0.31 -13.50
C THR A 43 -1.14 0.17 -12.65
N THR A 44 -1.58 -1.05 -12.37
CA THR A 44 -2.86 -1.31 -11.68
C THR A 44 -2.83 -0.92 -10.20
N CYS A 45 -1.65 -0.90 -9.58
CA CYS A 45 -1.44 -0.56 -8.17
C CYS A 45 -1.00 0.90 -7.97
N ARG A 46 -1.38 1.81 -8.87
CA ARG A 46 -1.03 3.23 -8.75
C ARG A 46 -1.76 3.84 -7.54
N VAL A 47 -1.04 4.67 -6.79
CA VAL A 47 -1.56 5.44 -5.67
C VAL A 47 -1.14 6.90 -5.80
N GLU A 48 -1.80 7.78 -5.06
CA GLU A 48 -1.39 9.15 -4.80
C GLU A 48 -0.92 9.24 -3.35
N ILE A 49 0.22 9.89 -3.12
CA ILE A 49 0.71 10.17 -1.77
C ILE A 49 0.24 11.57 -1.40
N LEU A 50 -0.62 11.67 -0.39
CA LEU A 50 -1.19 12.94 0.06
C LEU A 50 -0.30 13.63 1.11
N ASP A 51 0.44 12.85 1.90
CA ASP A 51 1.34 13.31 2.95
C ASP A 51 2.40 12.23 3.27
N GLY A 52 3.55 12.64 3.82
CA GLY A 52 4.66 11.75 4.20
C GLY A 52 5.61 11.35 3.05
N GLU A 53 6.62 10.52 3.40
CA GLU A 53 7.62 9.94 2.48
C GLU A 53 7.77 8.43 2.71
#